data_AF-A0A7S1FXQ2-F1
#
_entry.id   AF-A0A7S1FXQ2-F1
#
_cell.length_a   1.000
_cell.length_b   1.000
_cell.length_c   1.000
_cell.angle_alpha   90.00
_cell.angle_beta   90.00
_cell.angle_gamma   90.00
#
_symmetry.space_group_name_H-M   'P 1'
#
loop_
_entity.id
_entity.type
_entity.pdbx_description
1 polymer ?
#
loop_
_entity_poly.entity_id
_entity_poly.type
_entity_poly.pdbx_seq_one_letter_code
_entity_poly.pdbx_strand_id
1 'polypeptide(L)'
;DPVTLHNQALINLQEDATSAFKKLRFLLATPPFPPETFGNLLLLHCKYGYNDAAADILANNSDLAKTFLDEELHEYLKAVIMMTTSSEEAYRKLENIAMKHADFLRKRTKDMSDANESGDIEKIKLILKEFKEKLGQFVPVV
;
A
#
# COMPACT_ATOMS: atom_id res chain seq x y z
N ASP A 1 -6.63 -15.72 17.25
CA ASP A 1 -7.25 -14.56 16.60
C ASP A 1 -6.37 -14.10 15.43
N PRO A 2 -6.87 -14.13 14.18
CA PRO A 2 -6.09 -13.79 12.98
C PRO A 2 -5.55 -12.35 12.96
N VAL A 3 -6.33 -11.39 13.46
CA VAL A 3 -5.94 -9.97 13.50
C VAL A 3 -4.80 -9.77 14.51
N THR A 4 -4.94 -10.31 15.72
CA THR A 4 -3.88 -10.24 16.74
C THR A 4 -2.59 -10.88 16.23
N LEU A 5 -2.66 -12.02 15.53
CA LEU A 5 -1.48 -12.68 14.98
C LEU A 5 -0.82 -11.86 13.87
N HIS A 6 -1.62 -11.20 13.02
CA HIS A 6 -1.15 -10.28 12.00
C HIS A 6 -0.38 -9.11 12.63
N ASN A 7 -0.99 -8.42 13.61
CA ASN A 7 -0.38 -7.25 14.25
C ASN A 7 0.87 -7.64 15.04
N GLN A 8 0.85 -8.79 15.73
CA GLN A 8 2.05 -9.33 16.39
C GLN A 8 3.20 -9.62 15.40
N ALA A 9 2.89 -10.08 14.18
CA ALA A 9 3.91 -10.28 13.16
C ALA A 9 4.53 -8.95 12.72
N LEU A 10 3.71 -7.91 12.55
CA LEU A 10 4.19 -6.58 12.14
C LEU A 10 4.99 -5.87 13.24
N ILE A 11 4.52 -5.90 14.49
CA ILE A 11 5.18 -5.25 15.64
C ILE A 11 6.56 -5.87 15.88
N ASN A 12 6.67 -7.19 15.82
CA ASN A 12 7.92 -7.90 16.11
C ASN A 12 8.84 -8.04 14.88
N LEU A 13 8.52 -7.37 13.77
CA LEU A 13 9.28 -7.47 12.53
C LEU A 13 10.74 -7.02 12.69
N GLN A 14 10.99 -5.99 13.52
CA GLN A 14 12.35 -5.48 13.75
C GLN A 14 13.20 -6.43 14.59
N GLU A 15 12.58 -7.21 15.47
CA GLU A 15 13.25 -8.18 16.33
C GLU A 15 13.45 -9.52 15.62
N ASP A 16 12.42 -10.01 14.92
CA ASP A 16 12.44 -11.29 14.21
C ASP A 16 11.58 -11.26 12.93
N ALA A 17 12.21 -10.83 11.84
CA ALA A 17 11.59 -10.83 10.52
C ALA A 17 11.20 -12.24 10.04
N THR A 18 11.98 -13.27 10.39
CA THR A 18 11.73 -14.64 9.92
C THR A 18 10.43 -15.19 10.52
N SER A 19 10.22 -14.98 11.81
CA SER A 19 8.99 -15.34 12.50
C SER A 19 7.80 -14.55 11.97
N ALA A 20 7.96 -13.24 11.70
CA ALA A 20 6.92 -12.41 11.10
C ALA A 20 6.45 -12.97 9.75
N PHE A 21 7.39 -13.29 8.83
CA PHE A 21 7.05 -13.90 7.54
C PHE A 21 6.34 -15.24 7.68
N LYS A 22 6.78 -16.11 8.61
CA LYS A 22 6.12 -17.40 8.86
C LYS A 22 4.68 -17.21 9.34
N LYS A 23 4.43 -16.27 10.26
CA LYS A 23 3.09 -15.97 10.77
C LYS A 23 2.16 -15.44 9.68
N LEU A 24 2.64 -14.52 8.84
CA LEU A 24 1.84 -13.98 7.74
C LEU A 24 1.55 -15.03 6.66
N ARG A 25 2.52 -15.89 6.33
CA ARG A 25 2.29 -17.02 5.41
C ARG A 25 1.30 -18.03 5.98
N PHE A 26 1.37 -18.29 7.29
CA PHE A 26 0.41 -19.15 7.98
C PHE A 26 -1.02 -18.59 7.91
N LEU A 27 -1.19 -17.28 8.11
CA LEU A 27 -2.48 -16.61 7.96
C LEU A 27 -3.00 -16.73 6.52
N LEU A 28 -2.16 -16.51 5.51
CA LEU A 28 -2.56 -16.63 4.11
C LEU A 28 -3.01 -18.05 3.74
N ALA A 29 -2.39 -19.07 4.33
CA ALA A 29 -2.76 -20.48 4.12
C ALA A 29 -4.01 -20.91 4.91
N THR A 30 -4.43 -20.13 5.92
CA THR A 30 -5.50 -20.50 6.85
C THR A 30 -6.59 -19.41 6.92
N PRO A 31 -7.53 -19.37 5.95
CA PRO A 31 -8.67 -18.48 6.04
C PRO A 31 -9.51 -18.77 7.30
N PRO A 32 -10.13 -17.74 7.93
CA PRO A 32 -10.15 -16.33 7.54
C PRO A 32 -8.90 -15.55 8.01
N PHE A 33 -8.43 -14.60 7.20
CA PHE A 33 -7.32 -13.70 7.50
C PHE A 33 -7.68 -12.22 7.24
N PRO A 34 -7.01 -11.26 7.89
CA PRO A 34 -7.23 -9.83 7.63
C PRO A 34 -6.90 -9.47 6.17
N PRO A 35 -7.69 -8.62 5.50
CA PRO A 35 -7.47 -8.26 4.09
C PRO A 35 -6.08 -7.65 3.83
N GLU A 36 -5.51 -6.97 4.83
CA GLU A 36 -4.19 -6.34 4.79
C GLU A 36 -3.04 -7.36 4.77
N THR A 37 -3.29 -8.62 5.13
CA THR A 37 -2.28 -9.69 5.23
C THR A 37 -1.54 -9.90 3.92
N PHE A 38 -2.26 -9.91 2.80
CA PHE A 38 -1.66 -10.16 1.50
C PHE A 38 -0.77 -9.00 1.05
N GLY A 39 -1.28 -7.76 1.13
CA GLY A 39 -0.52 -6.55 0.80
C GLY A 39 0.71 -6.38 1.68
N ASN A 40 0.56 -6.51 3.00
CA ASN A 40 1.67 -6.39 3.94
C ASN A 40 2.73 -7.46 3.71
N LEU A 41 2.36 -8.70 3.39
CA LEU A 41 3.32 -9.75 3.06
C LEU A 41 4.17 -9.37 1.83
N LEU A 42 3.56 -8.85 0.77
CA LEU A 42 4.26 -8.44 -0.45
C LEU A 42 5.17 -7.23 -0.22
N LEU A 43 4.67 -6.21 0.49
CA LEU A 43 5.44 -5.02 0.88
C LEU A 43 6.67 -5.39 1.72
N LEU A 44 6.52 -6.34 2.64
CA LEU A 44 7.63 -6.83 3.46
C LEU A 44 8.66 -7.56 2.61
N HIS A 45 8.26 -8.43 1.68
CA HIS A 45 9.23 -9.07 0.79
C HIS A 45 10.01 -8.03 -0.03
N CYS A 46 9.33 -7.02 -0.57
CA CYS A 46 9.98 -5.92 -1.28
C CYS A 46 10.95 -5.14 -0.38
N LYS A 47 10.56 -4.83 0.86
CA LYS A 47 11.37 -4.09 1.84
C LYS A 47 12.69 -4.80 2.18
N TYR A 48 12.68 -6.13 2.28
CA TYR A 48 13.87 -6.93 2.59
C TYR A 48 14.64 -7.37 1.34
N GLY A 49 14.23 -6.92 0.14
CA GLY A 49 14.90 -7.23 -1.13
C GLY A 49 14.56 -8.61 -1.70
N TYR A 50 13.56 -9.31 -1.15
CA TYR A 50 13.08 -10.60 -1.64
C TYR A 50 12.10 -10.44 -2.81
N ASN A 51 12.50 -9.69 -3.84
CA ASN A 51 11.62 -9.32 -4.95
C ASN A 51 11.18 -10.52 -5.80
N ASP A 52 12.05 -11.52 -6.01
CA ASP A 52 11.69 -12.73 -6.75
C ASP A 52 10.59 -13.53 -6.03
N ALA A 53 10.72 -13.68 -4.71
CA ALA A 53 9.69 -14.32 -3.90
C ALA A 53 8.37 -13.52 -3.88
N ALA A 54 8.45 -12.18 -3.87
CA ALA A 54 7.27 -11.33 -4.01
C ALA A 54 6.60 -11.51 -5.38
N ALA A 55 7.39 -11.62 -6.46
CA ALA A 55 6.90 -11.89 -7.81
C ALA A 55 6.14 -13.22 -7.87
N ASP A 56 6.73 -14.28 -7.31
CA ASP A 56 6.13 -15.61 -7.25
C ASP A 56 4.82 -15.60 -6.46
N ILE A 57 4.80 -14.95 -5.29
CA ILE A 57 3.58 -14.84 -4.47
C ILE A 57 2.50 -14.08 -5.24
N LEU A 58 2.84 -12.96 -5.88
CA LEU A 58 1.89 -12.15 -6.64
C LEU A 58 1.34 -12.92 -7.85
N ALA A 59 2.19 -13.65 -8.58
CA ALA A 59 1.80 -14.43 -9.75
C ALA A 59 0.89 -15.62 -9.37
N ASN A 60 1.25 -16.36 -8.32
CA ASN A 60 0.48 -17.52 -7.86
C ASN A 60 -0.85 -17.15 -7.19
N ASN A 61 -1.01 -15.90 -6.77
CA ASN A 61 -2.19 -15.43 -6.03
C ASN A 61 -2.88 -14.24 -6.75
N SER A 62 -2.97 -14.30 -8.08
CA SER A 62 -3.53 -13.21 -8.89
C SER A 62 -4.99 -12.87 -8.55
N ASP A 63 -5.77 -13.84 -8.07
CA ASP A 63 -7.15 -13.61 -7.61
C ASP A 63 -7.19 -12.86 -6.28
N LEU A 64 -6.26 -13.16 -5.37
CA LEU A 64 -6.10 -12.40 -4.12
C LEU A 64 -5.63 -10.97 -4.43
N ALA A 65 -4.74 -10.80 -5.40
CA ALA A 65 -4.27 -9.49 -5.83
C ALA A 65 -5.42 -8.60 -6.33
N LYS A 66 -6.35 -9.15 -7.11
CA LYS A 66 -7.52 -8.40 -7.58
C LYS A 66 -8.53 -8.07 -6.46
N THR A 67 -8.55 -8.88 -5.41
CA THR A 67 -9.56 -8.77 -4.34
C THR A 67 -9.08 -7.90 -3.18
N PHE A 68 -7.79 -8.00 -2.83
CA PHE A 68 -7.24 -7.44 -1.60
C PHE A 68 -6.23 -6.31 -1.83
N LEU A 69 -5.80 -6.07 -3.07
CA LEU A 69 -4.95 -4.92 -3.40
C LEU A 69 -5.78 -3.90 -4.17
N ASP A 70 -5.69 -2.64 -3.75
CA ASP A 70 -6.15 -1.55 -4.60
C ASP A 70 -5.25 -1.40 -5.84
N GLU A 71 -5.76 -0.70 -6.85
CA GLU A 71 -5.10 -0.56 -8.14
C GLU A 71 -3.73 0.13 -8.03
N GLU A 72 -3.60 1.10 -7.13
CA GLU A 72 -2.38 1.89 -6.94
C GLU A 72 -1.30 1.05 -6.24
N LEU A 73 -1.65 0.35 -5.16
CA LEU A 73 -0.76 -0.57 -4.45
C LEU A 73 -0.31 -1.72 -5.35
N HIS A 74 -1.19 -2.24 -6.20
CA HIS A 74 -0.83 -3.28 -7.16
C HIS A 74 0.14 -2.73 -8.24
N GLU A 75 -0.09 -1.52 -8.76
CA GLU A 75 0.82 -0.87 -9.71
C GLU A 75 2.19 -0.60 -9.07
N TYR A 76 2.20 -0.11 -7.83
CA TYR A 76 3.39 0.12 -7.03
C TYR A 76 4.18 -1.17 -6.78
N LEU A 77 3.55 -2.22 -6.26
CA LEU A 77 4.19 -3.50 -5.98
C LEU A 77 4.81 -4.10 -7.25
N LYS A 78 4.13 -4.02 -8.40
CA LYS A 78 4.70 -4.46 -9.68
C LYS A 78 5.94 -3.66 -10.06
N ALA A 79 5.91 -2.34 -9.89
CA ALA A 79 7.05 -1.48 -10.21
C ALA A 79 8.26 -1.76 -9.30
N VAL A 80 8.04 -2.01 -8.01
CA VAL A 80 9.11 -2.35 -7.07
C VAL A 80 9.68 -3.75 -7.35
N ILE A 81 8.82 -4.73 -7.59
CA ILE A 81 9.24 -6.10 -7.90
C ILE A 81 10.07 -6.15 -9.19
N MET A 82 9.69 -5.39 -10.23
CA MET A 82 10.46 -5.36 -11.48
C MET A 82 11.77 -4.58 -11.39
N MET A 83 12.07 -3.92 -10.27
CA MET A 83 13.31 -3.16 -10.11
C MET A 83 14.56 -4.05 -10.19
N THR A 84 14.43 -5.35 -9.92
CA THR A 84 15.51 -6.34 -10.06
C THR A 84 15.73 -6.81 -11.49
N THR A 85 14.71 -6.72 -12.36
CA THR A 85 14.74 -7.24 -13.74
C THR A 85 14.81 -6.15 -14.80
N SER A 86 14.15 -5.00 -14.57
CA SER A 86 14.05 -3.85 -15.47
C SER A 86 13.97 -2.56 -14.66
N SER A 87 15.13 -2.06 -14.21
CA SER A 87 15.21 -0.86 -13.38
C SER A 87 14.69 0.40 -14.07
N GLU A 88 14.95 0.57 -15.37
CA GLU A 88 14.49 1.75 -16.13
C GLU A 88 12.96 1.82 -16.22
N GLU A 89 12.30 0.71 -16.52
CA GLU A 89 10.83 0.67 -16.56
C GLU A 89 10.21 0.81 -15.17
N ALA A 90 10.85 0.22 -14.13
CA ALA A 90 10.46 0.41 -12.75
C ALA A 90 10.44 1.89 -12.37
N TYR A 91 11.52 2.63 -12.67
CA TYR A 91 11.63 4.05 -12.38
C TYR A 91 10.57 4.87 -13.10
N ARG A 92 10.34 4.63 -14.39
CA ARG A 92 9.27 5.34 -15.14
C ARG A 92 7.89 5.11 -14.54
N LYS A 93 7.59 3.89 -14.09
CA LYS A 93 6.31 3.57 -13.43
C LYS A 93 6.18 4.27 -12.08
N LEU A 94 7.24 4.24 -11.26
CA LEU A 94 7.25 4.93 -9.98
C LEU A 94 7.13 6.45 -10.14
N GLU A 95 7.79 7.03 -11.15
CA GLU A 95 7.68 8.45 -11.49
C GLU A 95 6.26 8.82 -11.91
N ASN A 96 5.61 8.00 -12.73
CA ASN A 96 4.21 8.20 -13.11
C ASN A 96 3.28 8.19 -11.89
N ILE A 97 3.47 7.26 -10.95
CA ILE A 97 2.70 7.22 -9.69
C ILE A 97 2.96 8.49 -8.88
N ALA A 98 4.24 8.90 -8.73
CA ALA A 98 4.60 10.12 -8.02
C ALA A 98 3.97 11.38 -8.66
N MET A 99 3.94 11.47 -9.99
CA MET A 99 3.30 12.56 -10.72
C MET A 99 1.78 12.59 -10.49
N LYS A 100 1.10 11.43 -10.53
CA LYS A 100 -0.34 11.33 -10.22
C LYS A 100 -0.64 11.89 -8.81
N HIS A 101 0.18 11.56 -7.82
CA HIS A 101 0.05 12.12 -6.47
C HIS A 101 0.34 13.61 -6.41
N ALA A 102 1.40 14.07 -7.07
CA ALA A 102 1.76 15.49 -7.12
C ALA A 102 0.63 16.33 -7.73
N ASP A 103 0.03 15.86 -8.83
CA ASP A 103 -1.09 16.54 -9.48
C ASP A 103 -2.36 16.49 -8.64
N PHE A 104 -2.63 15.38 -7.93
CA PHE A 104 -3.71 15.31 -6.95
C PHE A 104 -3.53 16.36 -5.85
N LEU A 105 -2.33 16.49 -5.29
CA LEU A 105 -2.01 17.48 -4.25
C LEU A 105 -2.14 18.93 -4.78
N ARG A 106 -1.63 19.20 -5.98
CA ARG A 106 -1.73 20.52 -6.62
C ARG A 106 -3.19 20.92 -6.85
N LYS A 107 -4.00 20.00 -7.39
CA LYS A 107 -5.42 20.21 -7.61
C LYS A 107 -6.14 20.53 -6.30
N ARG A 108 -5.88 19.75 -5.25
CA ARG A 108 -6.49 19.96 -3.92
C ARG A 108 -6.07 21.27 -3.28
N THR A 109 -4.80 21.66 -3.42
CA THR A 109 -4.30 22.94 -2.93
C THR A 109 -4.98 24.11 -3.66
N LYS A 110 -5.17 23.97 -4.98
CA LYS A 110 -5.91 24.95 -5.76
C LYS A 110 -7.38 25.02 -5.34
N ASP A 111 -8.06 23.88 -5.24
CA ASP A 111 -9.45 23.81 -4.79
C ASP A 111 -9.64 24.43 -3.39
N MET A 112 -8.65 24.26 -2.51
CA MET A 112 -8.63 24.87 -1.17
C MET A 112 -8.40 26.38 -1.22
N SER A 113 -7.51 26.87 -2.09
CA SER A 113 -7.31 28.30 -2.33
C SER A 113 -8.59 28.96 -2.86
N ASP A 114 -9.20 28.36 -3.89
CA ASP A 114 -10.42 28.84 -4.52
C ASP A 114 -11.60 28.84 -3.53
N ALA A 115 -11.71 27.80 -2.68
CA ALA A 115 -12.75 27.73 -1.65
C ALA A 115 -12.55 28.73 -0.50
N ASN A 116 -11.29 29.06 -0.19
CA ASN A 116 -10.93 30.09 0.78
C ASN A 116 -11.26 31.49 0.26
N GLU A 117 -11.01 31.75 -1.03
CA GLU A 117 -11.41 33.00 -1.70
C GLU A 117 -12.93 33.14 -1.81
N SER A 118 -13.66 32.03 -1.99
CA SER A 118 -15.13 32.03 -2.07
C SER A 118 -15.83 32.03 -0.70
N GLY A 119 -15.10 31.92 0.42
CA GLY A 119 -15.67 31.86 1.77
C GLY A 119 -16.52 30.61 2.06
N ASP A 120 -16.35 29.53 1.28
CA ASP A 120 -17.22 28.34 1.34
C ASP A 120 -16.65 27.31 2.34
N ILE A 121 -16.97 27.53 3.62
CA ILE A 121 -16.50 26.74 4.77
C ILE A 121 -16.87 25.25 4.64
N GLU A 122 -18.00 24.93 4.02
CA GLU A 122 -18.45 23.54 3.85
C GLU A 122 -17.61 22.80 2.80
N LYS A 123 -17.22 23.49 1.72
CA LYS A 123 -16.32 22.93 0.71
C LYS A 123 -14.91 22.68 1.25
N ILE A 124 -14.41 23.57 2.12
CA ILE A 124 -13.13 23.39 2.83
C ILE A 124 -13.18 22.15 3.73
N LYS A 125 -14.26 21.97 4.51
CA LYS A 125 -14.44 20.78 5.35
C LYS A 125 -14.49 19.50 4.54
N LEU A 126 -15.16 19.51 3.39
CA LEU A 126 -15.23 18.35 2.50
C LEU A 126 -13.85 17.97 1.95
N ILE A 127 -13.09 18.95 1.46
CA ILE A 127 -11.72 18.74 0.96
C ILE A 127 -10.81 18.18 2.06
N LEU A 128 -10.89 18.72 3.28
CA LEU A 128 -10.12 18.21 4.43
C LEU A 128 -10.53 16.79 4.83
N LYS A 129 -11.82 16.45 4.73
CA LYS A 129 -12.31 15.11 5.00
C LYS A 129 -11.77 14.10 3.98
N GLU A 130 -11.89 14.40 2.69
CA GLU A 130 -11.39 13.52 1.62
C GLU A 130 -9.85 13.38 1.67
N PHE A 131 -9.15 14.44 2.07
CA PHE A 131 -7.71 14.39 2.29
C PHE A 131 -7.33 13.52 3.49
N LYS A 132 -8.07 13.62 4.61
CA LYS A 132 -7.88 12.76 5.79
C LYS A 132 -8.23 11.30 5.50
N GLU A 133 -9.28 11.04 4.75
CA GLU A 133 -9.68 9.67 4.35
C GLU A 133 -8.62 9.03 3.47
N LYS A 134 -8.07 9.76 2.49
CA LYS A 134 -6.92 9.27 1.71
C LYS A 134 -5.67 9.08 2.55
N LEU A 135 -5.36 10.00 3.47
CA LEU A 135 -4.22 9.83 4.38
C LEU A 135 -4.40 8.60 5.29
N GLY A 136 -5.63 8.32 5.75
CA GLY A 136 -5.94 7.15 6.56
C GLY A 136 -5.63 5.82 5.86
N GLN A 137 -5.67 5.76 4.53
CA GLN A 137 -5.28 4.58 3.74
C GLN A 137 -3.76 4.32 3.78
N PHE A 138 -2.96 5.35 4.07
CA PHE A 138 -1.50 5.24 4.18
C PHE A 138 -1.01 5.07 5.63
N VAL A 139 -1.89 5.19 6.63
CA VAL A 139 -1.53 4.89 8.02
C VAL A 139 -1.68 3.37 8.21
N PRO A 140 -0.59 2.64 8.52
CA PRO A 140 -0.72 1.23 8.86
C PRO A 140 -1.63 1.13 10.09
N VAL A 141 -2.71 0.36 9.96
CA VAL A 141 -3.58 0.03 11.10
C VAL A 141 -2.76 -0.88 12.01
N VAL A 142 -2.22 -0.29 13.08
CA VAL A 142 -1.53 -0.99 14.18
C VAL A 142 -2.56 -1.62 15.11
#